data_AF-A0A952SXU9-F1
#
_entry.id   AF-A0A952SXU9-F1
#
_cell.length_a   1.000
_cell.length_b   1.000
_cell.length_c   1.000
_cell.angle_alpha   90.00
_cell.angle_beta   90.00
_cell.angle_gamma   90.00
#
_symmetry.space_group_name_H-M   'P 1'
#
loop_
_entity.id
_entity.type
_entity.pdbx_description
1 polymer ?
#
loop_
_entity_poly.entity_id
_entity_poly.type
_entity_poly.pdbx_seq_one_letter_code
_entity_poly.pdbx_strand_id
1 'polypeptide(L)'
;MNQEIQLAIPGTRTLPALFTPTPNAAKRFVEFFTANIRNPNTRKAYTWAVAEFATWCERHGMLSLQAIEPVHIATYIETLHRRLAAPSVKQHLAAIRMLFDWLVVGQVIPTNPASSVRGPKYSTKKGKTPVLMADEARMLINAIDVRTIVGLRDRALIGLMVYTFARIGAAVAMQVEDVYIQGRRTWVRLHEKGGKLHAMPCHHNLDEYLHAYLKTAQLTEGSSPLFRTMHGRTGQLSDK
;
A
#
# COMPACT_ATOMS: atom_id res chain seq x y z
N MET A 1 -14.84 -20.71 -21.16
CA MET A 1 -15.56 -19.64 -20.45
C MET A 1 -14.55 -18.56 -20.11
N ASN A 2 -14.30 -17.67 -21.08
CA ASN A 2 -13.31 -16.61 -21.02
C ASN A 2 -13.85 -15.48 -20.13
N GLN A 3 -13.59 -15.53 -18.83
CA GLN A 3 -13.64 -14.33 -18.02
C GLN A 3 -12.40 -13.52 -18.36
N GLU A 4 -12.60 -12.36 -18.99
CA GLU A 4 -11.59 -11.32 -19.14
C GLU A 4 -11.08 -10.94 -17.74
N ILE A 5 -9.96 -11.53 -17.34
CA ILE A 5 -9.20 -11.05 -16.19
C ILE A 5 -8.63 -9.70 -16.63
N GLN A 6 -9.36 -8.62 -16.34
CA GLN A 6 -8.87 -7.26 -16.45
C GLN A 6 -7.76 -7.09 -15.41
N LEU A 7 -6.55 -7.50 -15.76
CA LEU A 7 -5.35 -6.91 -15.18
C LEU A 7 -5.44 -5.43 -15.53
N ALA A 8 -5.69 -4.58 -14.53
CA ALA A 8 -5.60 -3.14 -14.68
C ALA A 8 -4.13 -2.76 -14.94
N ILE A 9 -3.65 -3.05 -16.15
CA ILE A 9 -2.47 -2.44 -16.72
C ILE A 9 -2.92 -1.04 -17.12
N PRO A 10 -2.39 0.02 -16.51
CA PRO A 10 -2.76 1.37 -16.87
C PRO A 10 -2.39 1.61 -18.32
N GLY A 11 -3.37 1.98 -19.14
CA GLY A 11 -3.16 2.42 -20.52
C GLY A 11 -3.17 1.32 -21.57
N THR A 12 -3.26 0.03 -21.23
CA THR A 12 -3.40 -1.04 -22.23
C THR A 12 -4.56 -1.98 -21.93
N ARG A 13 -5.44 -2.20 -22.92
CA ARG A 13 -6.47 -3.26 -22.89
C ARG A 13 -5.89 -4.65 -23.17
N THR A 14 -4.61 -4.72 -23.51
CA THR A 14 -3.91 -5.92 -23.97
C THR A 14 -2.72 -6.23 -23.08
N LEU A 15 -2.44 -7.52 -22.91
CA LEU A 15 -1.24 -8.00 -22.23
C LEU A 15 0.01 -7.63 -23.06
N PRO A 16 1.16 -7.35 -22.44
CA PRO A 16 2.37 -7.00 -23.18
C PRO A 16 2.84 -8.20 -24.01
N ALA A 17 3.06 -7.98 -25.32
CA ALA A 17 3.36 -9.05 -26.28
C ALA A 17 4.59 -9.86 -25.88
N LEU A 18 5.58 -9.16 -25.31
CA LEU A 18 6.79 -9.76 -24.75
C LEU A 18 6.50 -10.92 -23.80
N PHE A 19 5.50 -10.79 -22.91
CA PHE A 19 5.19 -11.80 -21.90
C PHE A 19 4.12 -12.81 -22.34
N THR A 20 3.60 -12.67 -23.56
CA THR A 20 2.58 -13.57 -24.13
C THR A 20 2.97 -14.23 -25.46
N PRO A 21 4.22 -14.71 -25.66
CA PRO A 21 4.61 -15.35 -26.93
C PRO A 21 3.98 -16.74 -27.10
N THR A 22 3.54 -17.37 -25.99
CA THR A 22 2.86 -18.67 -26.00
C THR A 22 1.68 -18.66 -25.01
N PRO A 23 0.69 -19.56 -25.16
CA PRO A 23 -0.41 -19.69 -24.21
C PRO A 23 0.05 -19.96 -22.77
N ASN A 24 1.09 -20.77 -22.58
CA ASN A 24 1.66 -21.03 -21.26
C ASN A 24 2.28 -19.77 -20.65
N ALA A 25 3.07 -19.01 -21.42
CA ALA A 25 3.67 -17.76 -20.96
C ALA A 25 2.59 -16.74 -20.54
N ALA A 26 1.56 -16.58 -21.36
CA ALA A 26 0.44 -15.67 -21.06
C ALA A 26 -0.30 -16.08 -19.77
N LYS A 27 -0.58 -17.37 -19.61
CA LYS A 27 -1.21 -17.90 -18.38
C LYS A 27 -0.33 -17.61 -17.15
N ARG A 28 0.96 -17.94 -17.21
CA ARG A 28 1.88 -17.72 -16.08
C ARG A 28 2.04 -16.24 -15.76
N PHE A 29 2.08 -15.37 -16.76
CA PHE A 29 2.13 -13.93 -16.58
C PHE A 29 0.90 -13.42 -15.82
N VAL A 30 -0.30 -13.88 -16.16
CA VAL A 30 -1.52 -13.50 -15.44
C VAL A 30 -1.51 -14.05 -14.01
N GLU A 31 -1.15 -15.32 -13.83
CA GLU A 31 -1.07 -15.98 -12.51
C GLU A 31 -0.09 -15.27 -11.55
N PHE A 32 0.99 -14.69 -12.08
CA PHE A 32 1.92 -13.90 -11.26
C PHE A 32 1.21 -12.75 -10.53
N PHE A 33 0.29 -12.05 -11.21
CA PHE A 33 -0.42 -10.94 -10.60
C PHE A 33 -1.66 -11.41 -9.83
N THR A 34 -2.37 -12.44 -10.28
CA THR A 34 -3.65 -12.84 -9.67
C THR A 34 -3.49 -13.85 -8.53
N ALA A 35 -2.60 -14.84 -8.67
CA ALA A 35 -2.42 -15.93 -7.72
C ALA A 35 -1.24 -15.70 -6.77
N ASN A 36 -0.11 -15.20 -7.28
CA ASN A 36 1.12 -15.06 -6.48
C ASN A 36 1.11 -13.80 -5.60
N ILE A 37 0.57 -12.67 -6.07
CA ILE A 37 0.58 -11.40 -5.33
C ILE A 37 -0.78 -11.11 -4.67
N ARG A 38 -0.88 -11.39 -3.37
CA ARG A 38 -2.09 -11.13 -2.57
C ARG A 38 -2.32 -9.65 -2.24
N ASN A 39 -1.25 -8.87 -2.01
CA ASN A 39 -1.38 -7.47 -1.62
C ASN A 39 -1.76 -6.60 -2.85
N PRO A 40 -2.91 -5.90 -2.84
CA PRO A 40 -3.37 -5.13 -3.99
C PRO A 40 -2.44 -3.96 -4.35
N ASN A 41 -1.79 -3.34 -3.36
CA ASN A 41 -0.84 -2.26 -3.60
C ASN A 41 0.45 -2.78 -4.24
N THR A 42 0.97 -3.90 -3.75
CA THR A 42 2.13 -4.57 -4.38
C THR A 42 1.79 -4.99 -5.80
N ARG A 43 0.61 -5.58 -6.02
CA ARG A 43 0.13 -5.97 -7.35
C ARG A 43 0.09 -4.78 -8.29
N LYS A 44 -0.58 -3.69 -7.91
CA LYS A 44 -0.63 -2.45 -8.70
C LYS A 44 0.79 -1.96 -9.02
N ALA A 45 1.63 -1.79 -8.02
CA ALA A 45 3.00 -1.30 -8.18
C ALA A 45 3.84 -2.17 -9.15
N TYR A 46 3.72 -3.49 -9.04
CA TYR A 46 4.46 -4.43 -9.87
C TYR A 46 3.91 -4.47 -11.29
N THR A 47 2.58 -4.41 -11.47
CA THR A 47 1.95 -4.34 -12.80
C THR A 47 2.45 -3.13 -13.56
N TRP A 48 2.51 -1.95 -12.91
CA TRP A 48 3.08 -0.75 -13.51
C TRP A 48 4.56 -0.93 -13.90
N ALA A 49 5.38 -1.44 -12.99
CA ALA A 49 6.81 -1.62 -13.24
C ALA A 49 7.12 -2.59 -14.38
N VAL A 50 6.37 -3.70 -14.45
CA VAL A 50 6.51 -4.72 -15.48
C VAL A 50 6.00 -4.22 -16.84
N ALA A 51 4.89 -3.49 -16.87
CA ALA A 51 4.36 -2.90 -18.09
C ALA A 51 5.32 -1.86 -18.68
N GLU A 52 5.93 -1.03 -17.83
CA GLU A 52 6.93 -0.06 -18.27
C GLU A 52 8.20 -0.74 -18.82
N PHE A 53 8.63 -1.84 -18.18
CA PHE A 53 9.75 -2.65 -18.68
C PHE A 53 9.41 -3.30 -20.03
N ALA A 54 8.22 -3.89 -20.19
CA ALA A 54 7.79 -4.45 -21.47
C ALA A 54 7.78 -3.39 -22.59
N THR A 55 7.24 -2.21 -22.30
CA THR A 55 7.24 -1.08 -23.24
C THR A 55 8.66 -0.60 -23.57
N TRP A 56 9.58 -0.66 -22.62
CA TRP A 56 10.99 -0.36 -22.86
C TRP A 56 11.63 -1.42 -23.77
N CYS A 57 11.37 -2.71 -23.54
CA CYS A 57 11.85 -3.79 -24.38
C CYS A 57 11.36 -3.69 -25.82
N GLU A 58 10.05 -3.45 -26.02
CA GLU A 58 9.44 -3.28 -27.35
C GLU A 58 10.10 -2.13 -28.12
N ARG A 59 10.35 -0.99 -27.47
CA ARG A 59 11.04 0.17 -28.09
C ARG A 59 12.49 -0.10 -28.50
N HIS A 60 13.14 -1.09 -27.90
CA HIS A 60 14.52 -1.48 -28.22
C HIS A 60 14.56 -2.77 -29.05
N GLY A 61 13.44 -3.19 -29.65
CA GLY A 61 13.36 -4.36 -30.54
C GLY A 61 13.43 -5.72 -29.82
N MET A 62 13.37 -5.74 -28.49
CA MET A 62 13.34 -7.00 -27.72
C MET A 62 11.91 -7.51 -27.64
N LEU A 63 11.54 -8.34 -28.61
CA LEU A 63 10.19 -8.93 -28.71
C LEU A 63 10.12 -10.38 -28.19
N SER A 64 11.27 -10.97 -27.86
CA SER A 64 11.37 -12.35 -27.40
C SER A 64 11.85 -12.43 -25.96
N LEU A 65 11.13 -13.21 -25.14
CA LEU A 65 11.49 -13.46 -23.74
C LEU A 65 12.88 -14.06 -23.60
N GLN A 66 13.25 -14.96 -24.51
CA GLN A 66 14.51 -15.70 -24.49
C GLN A 66 15.71 -14.81 -24.87
N ALA A 67 15.47 -13.69 -25.56
CA ALA A 67 16.50 -12.73 -25.92
C ALA A 67 16.85 -11.75 -24.78
N ILE A 68 16.09 -11.76 -23.68
CA ILE A 68 16.32 -10.84 -22.56
C ILE A 68 17.51 -11.34 -21.73
N GLU A 69 18.65 -10.70 -21.95
CA GLU A 69 19.87 -10.89 -21.16
C GLU A 69 19.99 -9.91 -19.97
N PRO A 70 20.86 -10.21 -18.97
CA PRO A 70 21.12 -9.33 -17.84
C PRO A 70 21.53 -7.90 -18.22
N VAL A 71 22.25 -7.72 -19.34
CA VAL A 71 22.69 -6.40 -19.84
C VAL A 71 21.52 -5.49 -20.18
N HIS A 72 20.43 -6.03 -20.73
CA HIS A 72 19.24 -5.26 -21.07
C HIS A 72 18.55 -4.75 -19.81
N ILE A 73 18.41 -5.62 -18.80
CA ILE A 73 17.78 -5.25 -17.53
C ILE A 73 18.66 -4.24 -16.78
N ALA A 74 19.99 -4.43 -16.76
CA ALA A 74 20.90 -3.45 -16.19
C ALA A 74 20.78 -2.08 -16.89
N THR A 75 20.72 -2.05 -18.22
CA THR A 75 20.53 -0.83 -19.00
C THR A 75 19.20 -0.16 -18.66
N TYR A 76 18.10 -0.92 -18.58
CA TYR A 76 16.81 -0.40 -18.14
C TYR A 76 16.90 0.23 -16.74
N ILE A 77 17.52 -0.45 -15.77
CA ILE A 77 17.69 0.07 -14.40
C ILE A 77 18.52 1.35 -14.36
N GLU A 78 19.57 1.47 -15.19
CA GLU A 78 20.34 2.71 -15.34
C GLU A 78 19.49 3.85 -15.94
N THR A 79 18.63 3.56 -16.91
CA THR A 79 17.70 4.58 -17.44
C THR A 79 16.68 5.04 -16.38
N LEU A 80 16.22 4.14 -15.51
CA LEU A 80 15.31 4.48 -14.41
C LEU A 80 15.99 5.40 -13.40
N HIS A 81 17.26 5.17 -13.07
CA HIS A 81 18.00 6.00 -12.12
C HIS A 81 18.05 7.48 -12.52
N ARG A 82 18.06 7.77 -13.82
CA ARG A 82 18.12 9.16 -14.32
C ARG A 82 16.87 9.96 -14.02
N ARG A 83 15.73 9.31 -13.74
CA ARG A 83 14.42 9.99 -13.59
C ARG A 83 13.62 9.59 -12.36
N LEU A 84 13.95 8.48 -11.69
CA LEU A 84 13.23 7.97 -10.52
C LEU A 84 14.13 7.98 -9.28
N ALA A 85 13.51 8.15 -8.11
CA ALA A 85 14.18 7.95 -6.85
C ALA A 85 14.62 6.49 -6.66
N ALA A 86 15.74 6.28 -5.99
CA ALA A 86 16.32 4.94 -5.79
C ALA A 86 15.36 3.88 -5.18
N PRO A 87 14.44 4.19 -4.24
CA PRO A 87 13.43 3.24 -3.78
C PRO A 87 12.51 2.75 -4.90
N SER A 88 12.09 3.65 -5.79
CA SER A 88 11.25 3.31 -6.95
C SER A 88 12.01 2.41 -7.93
N VAL A 89 13.28 2.72 -8.20
CA VAL A 89 14.13 1.86 -9.04
C VAL A 89 14.29 0.46 -8.43
N LYS A 90 14.53 0.36 -7.11
CA LYS A 90 14.57 -0.92 -6.40
C LYS A 90 13.26 -1.70 -6.53
N GLN A 91 12.12 -1.03 -6.41
CA GLN A 91 10.80 -1.66 -6.58
C GLN A 91 10.62 -2.21 -8.01
N HIS A 92 11.07 -1.46 -9.03
CA HIS A 92 11.01 -1.94 -10.42
C HIS A 92 11.86 -3.19 -10.61
N LEU A 93 13.12 -3.17 -10.13
CA LEU A 93 13.99 -4.34 -10.22
C LEU A 93 13.42 -5.54 -9.44
N ALA A 94 12.82 -5.31 -8.27
CA ALA A 94 12.19 -6.38 -7.49
C ALA A 94 11.00 -7.00 -8.23
N ALA A 95 10.15 -6.17 -8.87
CA ALA A 95 9.03 -6.65 -9.67
C ALA A 95 9.49 -7.51 -10.85
N ILE A 96 10.48 -7.03 -11.60
CA ILE A 96 11.05 -7.73 -12.76
C ILE A 96 11.70 -9.04 -12.33
N ARG A 97 12.51 -9.02 -11.26
CA ARG A 97 13.17 -10.22 -10.75
C ARG A 97 12.17 -11.29 -10.34
N MET A 98 11.16 -10.90 -9.54
CA MET A 98 10.13 -11.83 -9.08
C MET A 98 9.29 -12.39 -10.22
N LEU A 99 8.98 -11.59 -11.25
CA LEU A 99 8.29 -12.07 -12.43
C LEU A 99 9.12 -13.14 -13.15
N PHE A 100 10.40 -12.88 -13.40
CA PHE A 100 11.26 -13.85 -14.06
C PHE A 100 11.49 -15.11 -13.22
N ASP A 101 11.61 -15.00 -11.89
CA ASP A 101 11.63 -16.17 -11.00
C ASP A 101 10.35 -17.01 -11.15
N TRP A 102 9.18 -16.35 -11.21
CA TRP A 102 7.90 -17.03 -11.44
C TRP A 102 7.83 -17.72 -12.81
N LEU A 103 8.36 -17.08 -13.86
CA LEU A 103 8.42 -17.67 -15.21
C LEU A 103 9.38 -18.86 -15.28
N VAL A 104 10.48 -18.85 -14.50
CA VAL A 104 11.38 -20.01 -14.36
C VAL A 104 10.68 -21.17 -13.66
N VAL A 105 10.03 -20.92 -12.51
CA VAL A 105 9.25 -21.95 -11.80
C VAL A 105 8.15 -22.53 -12.70
N GLY A 106 7.52 -21.68 -13.50
CA GLY A 106 6.51 -22.07 -14.48
C GLY A 106 7.04 -22.74 -15.76
N GLN A 107 8.36 -22.98 -15.86
CA GLN A 107 9.06 -23.58 -17.00
C GLN A 107 8.84 -22.83 -18.33
N VAL A 108 8.68 -21.50 -18.27
CA VAL A 108 8.55 -20.62 -19.46
C VAL A 108 9.91 -20.22 -20.00
N ILE A 109 10.87 -19.97 -19.10
CA ILE A 109 12.27 -19.70 -19.42
C ILE A 109 13.17 -20.53 -18.50
N PRO A 110 14.40 -20.88 -18.92
CA PRO A 110 15.26 -21.75 -18.13
C PRO A 110 15.93 -21.05 -16.94
N THR A 111 16.22 -19.75 -17.06
CA THR A 111 16.96 -18.98 -16.05
C THR A 111 16.42 -17.56 -15.91
N ASN A 112 16.62 -16.94 -14.74
CA ASN A 112 16.20 -15.56 -14.50
C ASN A 112 17.31 -14.58 -14.94
N PRO A 113 17.12 -13.77 -16.00
CA PRO A 113 18.11 -12.80 -16.45
C PRO A 113 18.30 -11.62 -15.49
N ALA A 114 17.36 -11.37 -14.58
CA ALA A 114 17.44 -10.30 -13.57
C ALA A 114 18.19 -10.72 -12.30
N SER A 115 18.59 -11.99 -12.18
CA SER A 115 19.19 -12.54 -10.96
C SER A 115 20.51 -11.86 -10.59
N SER A 116 21.38 -11.61 -11.58
CA SER A 116 22.70 -11.00 -11.39
C SER A 116 22.70 -9.45 -11.37
N VAL A 117 21.60 -8.83 -11.82
CA VAL A 117 21.52 -7.36 -11.96
C VAL A 117 21.48 -6.69 -10.59
N ARG A 118 22.40 -5.76 -10.33
CA ARG A 118 22.39 -4.98 -9.10
C ARG A 118 21.59 -3.69 -9.28
N GLY A 119 20.71 -3.43 -8.33
CA GLY A 119 19.99 -2.15 -8.24
C GLY A 119 20.76 -1.12 -7.43
N PRO A 120 20.18 0.09 -7.24
CA PRO A 120 20.81 1.15 -6.45
C PRO A 120 21.17 0.65 -5.05
N LYS A 121 22.33 1.06 -4.53
CA LYS A 121 22.54 1.04 -3.08
C LYS A 121 21.72 2.16 -2.46
N TYR A 122 20.54 1.81 -1.96
CA TYR A 122 19.72 2.71 -1.16
C TYR A 122 19.63 2.20 0.28
N SER A 123 20.23 2.95 1.20
CA SER A 123 20.11 2.74 2.64
C SER A 123 19.89 4.12 3.27
N THR A 124 18.70 4.34 3.83
CA THR A 124 18.39 5.55 4.59
C THR A 124 18.13 5.15 6.03
N LYS A 125 19.05 5.54 6.93
CA LYS A 125 18.90 5.31 8.38
C LYS A 125 17.93 6.29 9.04
N LYS A 126 17.64 7.42 8.39
CA LYS A 126 16.73 8.46 8.87
C LYS A 126 15.68 8.76 7.80
N GLY A 127 14.42 8.93 8.24
CA GLY A 127 13.35 9.44 7.39
C GLY A 127 13.58 10.91 7.02
N LYS A 128 12.95 11.36 5.93
CA LYS A 128 12.96 12.79 5.55
C LYS A 128 11.99 13.63 6.37
N THR A 129 10.98 13.00 6.96
CA THR A 129 9.95 13.67 7.76
C THR A 129 10.57 14.16 9.07
N PRO A 130 10.48 15.46 9.38
CA PRO A 130 10.87 15.99 10.68
C PRO A 130 10.13 15.27 11.81
N VAL A 131 10.79 15.16 12.97
CA VAL A 131 10.16 14.60 14.16
C VAL A 131 9.18 15.65 14.70
N LEU A 132 7.93 15.25 14.86
CA LEU A 132 6.91 16.08 15.50
C LEU A 132 7.14 16.05 17.01
N MET A 133 7.44 17.20 17.59
CA MET A 133 7.66 17.34 19.04
C MET A 133 6.33 17.27 19.80
N ALA A 134 6.39 17.00 21.10
CA ALA A 134 5.20 16.78 21.91
C ALA A 134 4.29 18.02 22.00
N ASP A 135 4.87 19.21 22.07
CA ASP A 135 4.19 20.51 22.03
C ASP A 135 3.58 20.79 20.64
N GLU A 136 4.33 20.53 19.57
CA GLU A 136 3.81 20.66 18.20
C GLU A 136 2.62 19.72 17.94
N ALA A 137 2.69 18.48 18.43
CA ALA A 137 1.60 17.52 18.34
C ALA A 137 0.35 17.99 19.12
N ARG A 138 0.55 18.56 20.31
CA ARG A 138 -0.54 19.15 21.09
C ARG A 138 -1.15 20.36 20.38
N MET A 139 -0.31 21.25 19.82
CA MET A 139 -0.77 22.39 19.04
C MET A 139 -1.61 21.96 17.83
N LEU A 140 -1.14 20.95 17.09
CA LEU A 140 -1.86 20.39 15.95
C LEU A 140 -3.25 19.87 16.36
N ILE A 141 -3.32 19.07 17.42
CA ILE A 141 -4.58 18.49 17.92
C ILE A 141 -5.52 19.59 18.43
N ASN A 142 -5.00 20.58 19.14
CA ASN A 142 -5.79 21.66 19.75
C ASN A 142 -6.29 22.68 18.73
N ALA A 143 -5.67 22.77 17.55
CA ALA A 143 -6.11 23.66 16.48
C ALA A 143 -7.40 23.18 15.77
N ILE A 144 -7.85 21.95 16.00
CA ILE A 144 -9.02 21.35 15.34
C ILE A 144 -10.31 21.86 15.99
N ASP A 145 -11.24 22.38 15.17
CA ASP A 145 -12.53 22.90 15.64
C ASP A 145 -13.52 21.80 16.05
N VAL A 146 -13.54 21.50 17.34
CA VAL A 146 -14.40 20.46 17.96
C VAL A 146 -15.87 20.85 18.13
N ARG A 147 -16.30 22.03 17.66
CA ARG A 147 -17.74 22.40 17.67
C ARG A 147 -18.55 21.61 16.64
N THR A 148 -17.87 20.96 15.69
CA THR A 148 -18.49 20.14 14.65
C THR A 148 -18.20 18.66 14.89
N ILE A 149 -19.10 17.79 14.43
CA ILE A 149 -18.88 16.34 14.50
C ILE A 149 -17.64 15.91 13.69
N VAL A 150 -17.38 16.57 12.57
CA VAL A 150 -16.19 16.37 11.75
C VAL A 150 -14.92 16.70 12.52
N GLY A 151 -14.88 17.85 13.22
CA GLY A 151 -13.72 18.21 14.02
C GLY A 151 -13.51 17.27 15.22
N LEU A 152 -14.57 16.78 15.84
CA LEU A 152 -14.46 15.73 16.87
C LEU A 152 -13.85 14.45 16.30
N ARG A 153 -14.31 14.00 15.12
CA ARG A 153 -13.75 12.84 14.41
C ARG A 153 -12.27 13.06 14.11
N ASP A 154 -11.92 14.20 13.51
CA ASP A 154 -10.56 14.49 13.07
C ASP A 154 -9.60 14.60 14.26
N ARG A 155 -10.04 15.22 15.37
CA ARG A 155 -9.29 15.27 16.62
C ARG A 155 -9.06 13.87 17.20
N ALA A 156 -10.09 13.04 17.21
CA ALA A 156 -9.98 11.66 17.69
C ALA A 156 -9.07 10.80 16.80
N LEU A 157 -9.16 10.92 15.48
CA LEU A 157 -8.34 10.18 14.51
C LEU A 157 -6.86 10.58 14.59
N ILE A 158 -6.58 11.88 14.57
CA ILE A 158 -5.20 12.38 14.67
C ILE A 158 -4.63 12.07 16.06
N GLY A 159 -5.43 12.25 17.12
CA GLY A 159 -5.06 11.88 18.48
C GLY A 159 -4.72 10.40 18.59
N LEU A 160 -5.54 9.51 18.02
CA LEU A 160 -5.28 8.07 17.99
C LEU A 160 -3.90 7.79 17.37
N MET A 161 -3.62 8.36 16.19
CA MET A 161 -2.32 8.16 15.52
C MET A 161 -1.15 8.69 16.35
N VAL A 162 -1.31 9.85 17.00
CA VAL A 162 -0.26 10.47 17.82
C VAL A 162 0.03 9.64 19.08
N TYR A 163 -1.01 9.21 19.80
CA TYR A 163 -0.85 8.52 21.09
C TYR A 163 -0.53 7.02 20.95
N THR A 164 -0.91 6.38 19.84
CA THR A 164 -0.69 4.94 19.62
C THR A 164 0.41 4.66 18.60
N PHE A 165 0.90 5.67 17.89
CA PHE A 165 1.79 5.53 16.73
C PHE A 165 1.18 4.67 15.60
N ALA A 166 -0.14 4.54 15.56
CA ALA A 166 -0.85 3.83 14.52
C ALA A 166 -0.54 4.45 13.15
N ARG A 167 -0.28 3.57 12.17
CA ARG A 167 -0.28 3.99 10.76
C ARG A 167 -1.71 4.36 10.36
N ILE A 168 -1.87 5.38 9.51
CA ILE A 168 -3.19 5.84 9.05
C ILE A 168 -4.07 4.68 8.55
N GLY A 169 -3.51 3.72 7.80
CA GLY A 169 -4.25 2.58 7.29
C GLY A 169 -4.81 1.64 8.37
N ALA A 170 -4.15 1.54 9.53
CA ALA A 170 -4.68 0.80 10.68
C ALA A 170 -5.75 1.62 11.39
N ALA A 171 -5.51 2.93 11.59
CA ALA A 171 -6.45 3.82 12.25
C ALA A 171 -7.80 3.93 11.53
N VAL A 172 -7.80 4.12 10.20
CA VAL A 172 -9.04 4.23 9.40
C VAL A 172 -9.77 2.90 9.20
N ALA A 173 -9.09 1.77 9.46
CA ALA A 173 -9.69 0.44 9.37
C ALA A 173 -10.31 -0.03 10.70
N MET A 174 -10.11 0.73 11.79
CA MET A 174 -10.69 0.39 13.08
C MET A 174 -12.22 0.42 13.04
N GLN A 175 -12.80 -0.52 13.77
CA GLN A 175 -14.23 -0.57 14.04
C GLN A 175 -14.52 -0.05 15.45
N VAL A 176 -15.79 0.26 15.73
CA VAL A 176 -16.21 0.72 17.06
C VAL A 176 -15.85 -0.31 18.14
N GLU A 177 -15.97 -1.62 17.84
CA GLU A 177 -15.56 -2.72 18.73
C GLU A 177 -14.06 -2.76 19.06
N ASP A 178 -13.21 -2.10 18.27
CA ASP A 178 -11.79 -2.01 18.57
C ASP A 178 -11.50 -1.02 19.71
N VAL A 179 -12.48 -0.24 20.16
CA VAL A 179 -12.44 0.59 21.36
C VAL A 179 -13.28 -0.07 22.43
N TYR A 180 -12.64 -0.60 23.48
CA TYR A 180 -13.33 -1.39 24.50
C TYR A 180 -12.78 -1.11 25.89
N ILE A 181 -13.60 -1.37 26.91
CA ILE A 181 -13.17 -1.25 28.31
C ILE A 181 -12.55 -2.58 28.75
N GLN A 182 -11.33 -2.52 29.29
CA GLN A 182 -10.69 -3.65 29.95
C GLN A 182 -10.36 -3.25 31.39
N GLY A 183 -11.07 -3.87 32.34
CA GLY A 183 -11.04 -3.48 33.74
C GLY A 183 -11.66 -2.09 33.94
N ARG A 184 -10.83 -1.09 34.27
CA ARG A 184 -11.26 0.31 34.50
C ARG A 184 -10.65 1.29 33.48
N ARG A 185 -10.04 0.79 32.41
CA ARG A 185 -9.38 1.62 31.39
C ARG A 185 -9.96 1.31 30.03
N THR A 186 -10.06 2.33 29.20
CA THR A 186 -10.31 2.17 27.76
C THR A 186 -9.06 1.63 27.08
N TRP A 187 -9.27 0.72 26.14
CA TRP A 187 -8.25 0.10 25.32
C TRP A 187 -8.61 0.27 23.85
N VAL A 188 -7.58 0.32 23.02
CA VAL A 188 -7.69 0.32 21.56
C VAL A 188 -6.98 -0.90 21.00
N ARG A 189 -7.57 -1.50 19.96
CA ARG A 189 -7.01 -2.62 19.20
C ARG A 189 -6.71 -2.19 17.78
N LEU A 190 -5.44 -2.26 17.40
CA LEU A 190 -4.96 -1.94 16.05
C LEU A 190 -4.76 -3.21 15.24
N HIS A 191 -5.28 -3.21 14.01
CA HIS A 191 -5.05 -4.25 13.01
C HIS A 191 -3.83 -3.88 12.18
N GLU A 192 -2.71 -4.53 12.46
CA GLU A 192 -1.44 -4.28 11.79
C GLU A 192 -1.19 -5.18 10.57
N LYS A 193 -0.19 -4.79 9.77
CA LYS A 193 0.21 -5.54 8.58
C LYS A 193 0.58 -6.99 8.95
N GLY A 194 0.06 -7.92 8.15
CA GLY A 194 0.31 -9.35 8.33
C GLY A 194 -0.67 -10.04 9.27
N GLY A 195 -1.81 -9.41 9.59
CA GLY A 195 -2.84 -9.97 10.46
C GLY A 195 -2.48 -9.92 11.94
N LYS A 196 -1.51 -9.09 12.32
CA LYS A 196 -1.12 -8.89 13.71
C LYS A 196 -2.11 -7.96 14.38
N LEU A 197 -2.49 -8.28 15.62
CA LEU A 197 -3.28 -7.40 16.47
C LEU A 197 -2.39 -6.81 17.55
N HIS A 198 -2.47 -5.51 17.75
CA HIS A 198 -1.81 -4.82 18.84
C HIS A 198 -2.85 -4.10 19.69
N ALA A 199 -2.99 -4.49 20.95
CA ALA A 199 -3.91 -3.86 21.89
C ALA A 199 -3.13 -3.11 22.97
N MET A 200 -3.58 -1.91 23.32
CA MET A 200 -2.93 -1.06 24.32
C MET A 200 -3.96 -0.21 25.08
N PRO A 201 -3.67 0.14 26.34
CA PRO A 201 -4.50 1.07 27.09
C PRO A 201 -4.44 2.47 26.48
N CYS A 202 -5.58 3.16 26.45
CA CYS A 202 -5.67 4.54 25.99
C CYS A 202 -4.96 5.50 26.95
N HIS A 203 -4.26 6.47 26.38
CA HIS A 203 -3.85 7.66 27.10
C HIS A 203 -5.09 8.50 27.47
N HIS A 204 -5.08 9.19 28.62
CA HIS A 204 -6.26 9.92 29.11
C HIS A 204 -6.82 10.95 28.11
N ASN A 205 -5.96 11.69 27.41
CA ASN A 205 -6.39 12.62 26.36
C ASN A 205 -7.04 11.88 25.17
N LEU A 206 -6.46 10.74 24.75
CA LEU A 206 -7.04 9.96 23.66
C LEU A 206 -8.43 9.42 24.07
N ASP A 207 -8.54 8.96 25.30
CA ASP A 207 -9.79 8.49 25.88
C ASP A 207 -10.87 9.56 25.81
N GLU A 208 -10.57 10.78 26.27
CA GLU A 208 -11.48 11.93 26.17
C GLU A 208 -11.90 12.23 24.72
N TYR A 209 -10.94 12.19 23.78
CA TYR A 209 -11.21 12.54 22.38
C TYR A 209 -12.11 11.50 21.72
N LEU A 210 -11.84 10.21 21.95
CA LEU A 210 -12.66 9.11 21.44
C LEU A 210 -14.06 9.16 22.04
N HIS A 211 -14.19 9.35 23.35
CA HIS A 211 -15.50 9.42 24.00
C HIS A 211 -16.34 10.61 23.52
N ALA A 212 -15.72 11.79 23.36
CA ALA A 212 -16.42 12.96 22.84
C ALA A 212 -16.95 12.71 21.42
N TYR A 213 -16.14 12.08 20.56
CA TYR A 213 -16.56 11.73 19.21
C TYR A 213 -17.64 10.64 19.17
N LEU A 214 -17.41 9.50 19.84
CA LEU A 214 -18.32 8.36 19.88
C LEU A 214 -19.72 8.76 20.40
N LYS A 215 -19.75 9.57 21.46
CA LYS A 215 -20.99 10.09 22.05
C LYS A 215 -21.78 10.96 21.06
N THR A 216 -21.13 11.93 20.42
CA THR A 216 -21.82 12.85 19.50
C THR A 216 -22.21 12.15 18.19
N ALA A 217 -21.40 11.22 17.69
CA ALA A 217 -21.70 10.42 16.51
C ALA A 217 -22.72 9.30 16.78
N GLN A 218 -23.13 9.10 18.04
CA GLN A 218 -24.02 8.03 18.48
C GLN A 218 -23.54 6.65 18.00
N LEU A 219 -22.22 6.46 18.03
CA LEU A 219 -21.58 5.20 17.67
C LEU A 219 -21.66 4.26 18.86
N THR A 220 -22.63 3.36 18.83
CA THR A 220 -22.77 2.28 19.80
C THR A 220 -22.12 1.00 19.29
N GLU A 221 -21.89 0.06 20.21
CA GLU A 221 -21.24 -1.24 19.99
C GLU A 221 -21.62 -1.91 18.67
N GLY A 222 -20.62 -2.52 18.02
CA GLY A 222 -20.78 -3.30 16.79
C GLY A 222 -19.68 -3.06 15.76
N SER A 223 -19.75 -3.81 14.66
CA SER A 223 -18.73 -3.84 13.61
C SER A 223 -18.81 -2.69 12.61
N SER A 224 -19.25 -1.50 13.05
CA SER A 224 -19.30 -0.30 12.20
C SER A 224 -17.94 0.42 12.20
N PRO A 225 -17.58 1.16 11.12
CA PRO A 225 -16.34 1.92 11.08
C PRO A 225 -16.27 2.93 12.23
N LEU A 226 -15.14 2.95 12.94
CA LEU A 226 -14.91 3.91 14.02
C LEU A 226 -14.90 5.33 13.46
N PHE A 227 -14.15 5.58 12.39
CA PHE A 227 -14.05 6.90 11.77
C PHE A 227 -14.77 6.93 10.42
N ARG A 228 -15.98 7.48 10.43
CA ARG A 228 -16.83 7.61 9.23
C ARG A 228 -16.36 8.71 8.28
N THR A 229 -16.55 8.52 6.98
CA THR A 229 -16.21 9.54 5.96
C THR A 229 -17.20 10.70 5.96
N MET A 230 -16.84 11.81 5.31
CA MET A 230 -17.74 12.95 5.13
C MET A 230 -18.48 12.87 3.79
N HIS A 231 -19.72 13.36 3.77
CA HIS A 231 -20.41 13.64 2.51
C HIS A 231 -19.82 14.90 1.85
N GLY A 232 -18.76 14.74 1.05
CA GLY A 232 -18.12 15.87 0.37
C GLY A 232 -17.67 16.96 1.36
N ARG A 233 -18.08 18.21 1.13
CA ARG A 233 -17.82 19.37 2.00
C ARG A 233 -19.05 19.83 2.78
N THR A 234 -19.96 18.91 3.12
CA THR A 234 -21.23 19.24 3.81
C THR A 234 -21.08 19.38 5.34
N GLY A 235 -19.96 18.91 5.90
CA GLY A 235 -19.79 18.84 7.36
C GLY A 235 -20.58 17.71 8.04
N GLN A 236 -21.22 16.83 7.26
CA GLN A 236 -21.96 15.68 7.76
C GLN A 236 -21.18 14.37 7.53
N LEU A 237 -21.27 13.45 8.48
CA LEU A 237 -20.67 12.12 8.37
C LEU A 237 -21.62 11.16 7.64
N SER A 238 -21.06 10.25 6.85
CA SER A 238 -21.81 9.13 6.27
C SER A 238 -21.91 7.95 7.22
N ASP A 239 -22.70 6.94 6.87
CA ASP A 239 -22.74 5.66 7.61
C ASP A 239 -21.55 4.72 7.31
N LYS A 240 -20.69 5.12 6.36
CA LYS A 240 -19.48 4.42 5.93
C LYS A 240 -18.22 5.09 6.47
#